data_AF-A0A6J6D833-F1
#
_entry.id   AF-A0A6J6D833-F1
#
_cell.length_a   1.000
_cell.length_b   1.000
_cell.length_c   1.000
_cell.angle_alpha   90.00
_cell.angle_beta   90.00
_cell.angle_gamma   90.00
#
_symmetry.space_group_name_H-M   'P 1'
#
loop_
_entity.id
_entity.type
_entity.pdbx_description
1 polymer ?
#
loop_
_entity_poly.entity_id
_entity_poly.type
_entity_poly.pdbx_seq_one_letter_code
_entity_poly.pdbx_strand_id
1 'polypeptide(L)'
;MAKIVCVTSCMTGIAQTYMAAEALEQAGRKLGHDVKVEAQGSAGAKPLSAADIESADAVIFAVDLRVRDRDRFIGKPFIEVPVNKAMHGSQELITVLLASIANGTAVRVGEGPSNPVSLTKKPGFFARLLGKR
;
A
#
# COMPACT_ATOMS: atom_id res chain seq x y z
N MET A 1 -0.01 -18.98 -0.46
CA MET A 1 0.06 -18.03 -1.60
C MET A 1 -1.08 -17.04 -1.42
N ALA A 2 -0.79 -15.75 -1.24
CA ALA A 2 -1.82 -14.72 -1.08
C ALA A 2 -2.20 -14.11 -2.44
N LYS A 3 -3.43 -13.65 -2.57
CA LYS A 3 -3.95 -12.85 -3.69
C LYS A 3 -4.08 -11.39 -3.26
N ILE A 4 -3.34 -10.50 -3.90
CA ILE A 4 -3.29 -9.10 -3.53
C ILE A 4 -3.67 -8.28 -4.76
N VAL A 5 -4.62 -7.37 -4.58
CA VAL A 5 -4.93 -6.38 -5.60
C VAL A 5 -4.35 -5.04 -5.20
N CYS A 6 -3.87 -4.28 -6.17
CA CYS A 6 -3.29 -2.97 -5.91
C CYS A 6 -3.93 -1.91 -6.80
N VAL A 7 -3.94 -0.67 -6.33
CA VAL A 7 -4.23 0.50 -7.17
C VAL A 7 -3.06 1.45 -7.10
N THR A 8 -2.55 1.89 -8.25
CA THR A 8 -1.53 2.95 -8.32
C THR A 8 -2.10 4.22 -8.91
N SER A 9 -1.75 5.38 -8.37
CA SER A 9 -2.19 6.68 -8.93
C SER A 9 -1.24 7.80 -8.53
N CYS A 10 -0.56 8.38 -9.51
CA CYS A 10 0.42 9.44 -9.28
C CYS A 10 0.02 10.74 -9.99
N MET A 11 0.05 11.86 -9.27
CA MET A 11 -0.29 13.18 -9.83
C MET A 11 0.72 13.67 -10.89
N THR A 12 1.99 13.28 -10.74
CA THR A 12 3.10 13.75 -11.58
C THR A 12 3.18 13.04 -12.92
N GLY A 13 2.41 11.96 -13.12
CA GLY A 13 2.15 11.43 -14.45
C GLY A 13 2.07 9.91 -14.55
N ILE A 14 1.97 9.48 -15.82
CA ILE A 14 1.75 8.10 -16.22
C ILE A 14 2.94 7.20 -15.85
N ALA A 15 4.17 7.71 -15.98
CA ALA A 15 5.38 6.92 -15.77
C ALA A 15 5.47 6.33 -14.35
N GLN A 16 5.33 7.16 -13.30
CA GLN A 16 5.44 6.67 -11.92
C GLN A 16 4.28 5.76 -11.54
N THR A 17 3.10 6.00 -12.10
CA THR A 17 1.94 5.12 -11.90
C THR A 17 2.23 3.69 -12.39
N TYR A 18 2.81 3.54 -13.58
CA TYR A 18 3.18 2.23 -14.13
C TYR A 18 4.45 1.63 -13.52
N MET A 19 5.45 2.45 -13.18
CA MET A 19 6.66 1.95 -12.49
C MET A 19 6.31 1.36 -11.11
N ALA A 20 5.42 2.02 -10.35
CA ALA A 20 4.94 1.48 -9.09
C ALA A 20 4.13 0.19 -9.29
N ALA A 21 3.33 0.11 -10.36
CA ALA A 21 2.56 -1.08 -10.66
C ALA A 21 3.47 -2.28 -10.96
N GLU A 22 4.46 -2.08 -11.83
CA GLU A 22 5.43 -3.12 -12.18
C GLU A 22 6.25 -3.56 -10.95
N ALA A 23 6.67 -2.61 -10.10
CA ALA A 23 7.41 -2.93 -8.88
C ALA A 23 6.60 -3.84 -7.93
N LEU A 24 5.30 -3.57 -7.78
CA LEU A 24 4.39 -4.38 -6.95
C LEU A 24 4.20 -5.78 -7.53
N GLU A 25 3.96 -5.89 -8.83
CA GLU A 25 3.82 -7.19 -9.49
C GLU A 25 5.11 -8.02 -9.41
N GLN A 26 6.27 -7.40 -9.67
CA GLN A 26 7.57 -8.06 -9.55
C GLN A 26 7.83 -8.53 -8.10
N ALA A 27 7.48 -7.71 -7.11
CA ALA A 27 7.62 -8.09 -5.70
C ALA A 27 6.70 -9.26 -5.34
N GLY A 28 5.45 -9.25 -5.80
CA GLY A 28 4.52 -10.38 -5.65
C GLY A 28 5.10 -11.69 -6.19
N ARG A 29 5.59 -11.65 -7.44
CA ARG A 29 6.23 -12.80 -8.08
C ARG A 29 7.45 -13.31 -7.28
N LYS A 30 8.30 -12.40 -6.81
CA LYS A 30 9.48 -12.74 -5.99
C LYS A 30 9.11 -13.39 -4.64
N LEU A 31 8.00 -12.98 -4.05
CA LEU A 31 7.50 -13.50 -2.77
C LEU A 31 6.57 -14.73 -2.92
N GLY A 32 6.26 -15.15 -4.15
CA GLY A 32 5.34 -16.26 -4.41
C GLY A 32 3.88 -15.92 -4.10
N HIS A 33 3.44 -14.70 -4.45
CA HIS A 33 2.08 -14.21 -4.30
C HIS A 33 1.51 -13.75 -5.65
N ASP A 34 0.19 -13.84 -5.79
CA ASP A 34 -0.52 -13.32 -6.96
C ASP A 34 -0.81 -11.83 -6.73
N VAL A 35 -0.27 -10.97 -7.56
CA VAL A 35 -0.45 -9.51 -7.47
C VAL A 35 -1.00 -8.98 -8.79
N LYS A 36 -2.16 -8.32 -8.73
CA LYS A 36 -2.77 -7.63 -9.87
C LYS A 36 -2.89 -6.14 -9.57
N VAL A 37 -2.53 -5.29 -10.53
CA VAL A 37 -2.50 -3.84 -10.31
C VAL A 37 -3.41 -3.08 -11.27
N GLU A 38 -4.25 -2.21 -10.72
CA GLU A 38 -5.01 -1.19 -11.45
C GLU A 38 -4.22 0.13 -11.47
N ALA A 39 -3.66 0.50 -12.62
CA ALA A 39 -2.98 1.78 -12.80
C ALA A 39 -3.99 2.89 -13.14
N GLN A 40 -4.27 3.78 -12.20
CA GLN A 40 -5.15 4.94 -12.36
C GLN A 40 -4.34 6.20 -12.70
N GLY A 41 -4.01 6.38 -13.97
CA GLY A 41 -3.34 7.58 -14.50
C GLY A 41 -4.24 8.45 -15.38
N SER A 42 -3.67 9.53 -15.91
CA SER A 42 -4.34 10.43 -16.88
C SER A 42 -4.65 9.74 -18.22
N ALA A 43 -3.91 8.68 -18.58
CA ALA A 43 -4.18 7.85 -19.75
C ALA A 43 -5.36 6.88 -19.58
N GLY A 44 -6.04 6.91 -18.43
CA GLY A 44 -7.08 5.96 -18.07
C GLY A 44 -6.57 4.85 -17.15
N ALA A 45 -7.43 3.88 -16.89
CA ALA A 45 -7.14 2.68 -16.11
C ALA A 45 -7.82 1.49 -16.78
N LYS A 46 -7.20 0.31 -16.69
CA LYS A 46 -7.92 -0.95 -16.90
C LYS A 46 -8.41 -1.41 -15.52
N PRO A 47 -9.71 -1.27 -15.20
CA PRO A 47 -10.18 -1.59 -13.86
C PRO A 47 -10.02 -3.08 -13.54
N LEU A 48 -9.72 -3.38 -12.28
CA LEU A 48 -9.83 -4.74 -11.77
C LEU A 48 -11.28 -5.21 -11.88
N SER A 49 -11.44 -6.49 -12.23
CA SER A 49 -12.77 -7.10 -12.27
C SER A 49 -13.33 -7.28 -10.86
N ALA A 50 -14.65 -7.37 -10.75
CA ALA A 50 -15.30 -7.68 -9.47
C ALA A 50 -14.79 -9.01 -8.88
N ALA A 51 -14.57 -10.03 -9.74
CA ALA A 51 -14.03 -11.32 -9.32
C ALA A 51 -12.59 -11.24 -8.80
N ASP A 52 -11.75 -10.37 -9.38
CA ASP A 52 -10.40 -10.14 -8.87
C ASP A 52 -10.44 -9.52 -7.47
N ILE A 53 -11.31 -8.53 -7.27
CA ILE A 53 -11.45 -7.84 -5.98
C ILE A 53 -12.06 -8.77 -4.93
N GLU A 54 -13.11 -9.51 -5.28
CA GLU A 54 -13.77 -10.46 -4.39
C GLU A 54 -12.82 -11.56 -3.92
N SER A 55 -12.01 -12.11 -4.83
CA SER A 55 -11.05 -13.18 -4.51
C SER A 55 -9.74 -12.70 -3.88
N ALA A 56 -9.53 -11.39 -3.75
CA ALA A 56 -8.34 -10.84 -3.12
C ALA A 56 -8.37 -10.99 -1.59
N ASP A 57 -7.24 -11.39 -1.02
CA ASP A 57 -7.04 -11.45 0.43
C ASP A 57 -6.80 -10.05 1.02
N ALA A 58 -6.20 -9.14 0.23
CA ALA A 58 -5.80 -7.81 0.69
C ALA A 58 -5.65 -6.81 -0.46
N VAL A 59 -5.57 -5.52 -0.09
CA VAL A 59 -5.44 -4.40 -1.03
C VAL A 59 -4.24 -3.50 -0.69
N ILE A 60 -3.49 -3.07 -1.70
CA ILE A 60 -2.47 -2.01 -1.56
C ILE A 60 -2.89 -0.79 -2.38
N PHE A 61 -3.12 0.34 -1.72
CA PHE A 61 -3.30 1.62 -2.38
C PHE A 61 -1.97 2.38 -2.41
N ALA A 62 -1.30 2.37 -3.55
CA ALA A 62 -0.05 3.10 -3.79
C ALA A 62 -0.36 4.40 -4.53
N VAL A 63 -0.79 5.43 -3.81
CA VAL A 63 -1.41 6.61 -4.41
C VAL A 63 -0.92 7.92 -3.79
N ASP A 64 -0.80 8.94 -4.63
CA ASP A 64 -0.62 10.33 -4.23
C ASP A 64 -1.92 11.15 -4.41
N LEU A 65 -2.93 10.54 -5.04
CA LEU A 65 -4.28 11.08 -5.26
C LEU A 65 -5.32 10.12 -4.70
N ARG A 66 -6.57 10.58 -4.56
CA ARG A 66 -7.67 9.69 -4.14
C ARG A 66 -7.89 8.59 -5.17
N VAL A 67 -8.10 7.36 -4.68
CA VAL A 67 -8.50 6.21 -5.48
C VAL A 67 -9.91 6.42 -6.03
N ARG A 68 -10.08 6.27 -7.35
CA ARG A 68 -11.41 6.23 -7.97
C ARG A 68 -12.11 4.90 -7.65
N ASP A 69 -13.41 4.97 -7.38
CA ASP A 69 -14.27 3.81 -7.09
C ASP A 69 -13.74 2.94 -5.94
N ARG A 70 -13.23 3.59 -4.88
CA ARG A 70 -12.65 2.93 -3.70
C ARG A 70 -13.65 2.02 -2.98
N ASP A 71 -14.95 2.31 -3.10
CA ASP A 71 -16.02 1.56 -2.42
C ASP A 71 -16.09 0.10 -2.88
N ARG A 72 -15.56 -0.23 -4.07
CA ARG A 72 -15.46 -1.62 -4.55
C ARG A 72 -14.58 -2.51 -3.65
N PHE A 73 -13.71 -1.91 -2.84
CA PHE A 73 -12.76 -2.62 -1.98
C PHE A 73 -13.19 -2.72 -0.51
N ILE A 74 -14.39 -2.26 -0.15
CA ILE A 74 -14.90 -2.25 1.24
C ILE A 74 -14.76 -3.62 1.92
N GLY A 75 -14.36 -3.62 3.18
CA GLY A 75 -14.16 -4.81 4.02
C GLY A 75 -12.83 -5.53 3.80
N LYS A 76 -12.09 -5.21 2.71
CA LYS A 76 -10.78 -5.82 2.48
C LYS A 76 -9.70 -5.20 3.37
N PRO A 77 -8.80 -6.00 3.97
CA PRO A 77 -7.61 -5.49 4.64
C PRO A 77 -6.76 -4.68 3.67
N PHE A 78 -6.23 -3.54 4.11
CA PHE A 78 -5.43 -2.70 3.24
C PHE A 78 -4.28 -1.98 3.93
N ILE A 79 -3.32 -1.55 3.11
CA ILE A 79 -2.40 -0.46 3.43
C ILE A 79 -2.48 0.60 2.34
N GLU A 80 -2.26 1.85 2.72
CA GLU A 80 -2.15 2.97 1.80
C GLU A 80 -0.81 3.67 1.98
N VAL A 81 -0.11 3.89 0.88
CA VAL A 81 1.23 4.48 0.87
C VAL A 81 1.42 5.39 -0.35
N PRO A 82 2.36 6.35 -0.29
CA PRO A 82 2.75 7.13 -1.47
C PRO A 82 3.32 6.24 -2.58
N VAL A 83 3.14 6.66 -3.84
CA VAL A 83 3.60 5.91 -5.04
C VAL A 83 5.09 5.60 -4.96
N ASN A 84 5.90 6.58 -4.52
CA ASN A 84 7.35 6.43 -4.36
C ASN A 84 7.71 5.26 -3.43
N LYS A 85 6.96 5.09 -2.32
CA LYS A 85 7.20 3.99 -1.39
C LYS A 85 6.93 2.62 -2.02
N ALA A 86 5.94 2.53 -2.91
CA ALA A 86 5.70 1.31 -3.67
C ALA A 86 6.85 1.02 -4.64
N MET A 87 7.36 2.01 -5.36
CA MET A 87 8.47 1.82 -6.31
C MET A 87 9.73 1.23 -5.66
N HIS A 88 10.09 1.67 -4.45
CA HIS A 88 11.34 1.26 -3.80
C HIS A 88 11.18 0.22 -2.68
N GLY A 89 9.96 0.00 -2.18
CA GLY A 89 9.69 -0.82 -1.00
C GLY A 89 8.64 -1.92 -1.20
N SER A 90 8.27 -2.27 -2.43
CA SER A 90 7.14 -3.19 -2.71
C SER A 90 7.16 -4.51 -1.92
N GLN A 91 8.32 -5.16 -1.77
CA GLN A 91 8.40 -6.43 -1.02
C GLN A 91 8.11 -6.23 0.47
N GLU A 92 8.64 -5.16 1.07
CA GLU A 92 8.38 -4.81 2.46
C GLU A 92 6.89 -4.50 2.65
N LEU A 93 6.28 -3.74 1.74
CA LEU A 93 4.86 -3.41 1.80
C LEU A 93 3.96 -4.65 1.80
N ILE A 94 4.23 -5.59 0.90
CA ILE A 94 3.51 -6.87 0.82
C ILE A 94 3.69 -7.65 2.13
N THR A 95 4.92 -7.74 2.63
CA THR A 95 5.24 -8.48 3.86
C THR A 95 4.55 -7.88 5.09
N VAL A 96 4.61 -6.55 5.24
CA VAL A 96 3.98 -5.82 6.34
C VAL A 96 2.46 -5.95 6.30
N LEU A 97 1.84 -5.85 5.12
CA LEU A 97 0.41 -6.05 4.96
C LEU A 97 -0.01 -7.45 5.41
N LEU A 98 0.65 -8.49 4.89
CA LEU A 98 0.34 -9.89 5.25
C LEU A 98 0.58 -10.17 6.73
N ALA A 99 1.65 -9.62 7.32
CA ALA A 99 1.90 -9.73 8.75
C ALA A 99 0.78 -9.06 9.58
N SER A 100 0.30 -7.87 9.18
CA SER A 100 -0.80 -7.19 9.87
C SER A 100 -2.10 -8.00 9.84
N ILE A 101 -2.36 -8.70 8.72
CA ILE A 101 -3.51 -9.58 8.56
C ILE A 101 -3.37 -10.80 9.47
N ALA A 102 -2.21 -11.47 9.46
CA ALA A 102 -1.95 -12.62 10.32
C ALA A 102 -2.08 -12.28 11.82
N ASN A 103 -1.68 -11.06 12.20
CA ASN A 103 -1.78 -10.56 13.57
C ASN A 103 -3.18 -10.02 13.92
N GLY A 104 -4.14 -9.99 12.99
CA GLY A 104 -5.48 -9.44 13.21
C GLY A 104 -5.52 -7.92 13.43
N THR A 105 -4.48 -7.20 13.00
CA THR A 105 -4.33 -5.74 13.20
C THR A 105 -4.52 -4.92 11.92
N ALA A 106 -4.77 -5.58 10.79
CA ALA A 106 -4.95 -4.90 9.52
C ALA A 106 -6.22 -4.02 9.52
N VAL A 107 -6.05 -2.76 9.10
CA VAL A 107 -7.17 -1.84 8.85
C VAL A 107 -7.93 -2.32 7.62
N ARG A 108 -9.25 -2.20 7.62
CA ARG A 108 -10.10 -2.58 6.48
C ARG A 108 -10.71 -1.37 5.80
N VAL A 109 -10.91 -1.47 4.48
CA VAL A 109 -11.53 -0.40 3.71
C VAL A 109 -12.95 -0.18 4.19
N GLY A 110 -13.33 1.07 4.48
CA GLY A 110 -14.65 1.41 5.01
C GLY A 110 -14.78 1.24 6.54
N GLU A 111 -13.84 0.55 7.19
CA GLU A 111 -13.68 0.60 8.65
C GLU A 111 -12.77 1.80 8.98
N GLY A 112 -13.38 2.92 9.37
CA GLY A 112 -12.62 4.13 9.69
C GLY A 112 -11.78 3.96 10.96
N PRO A 113 -10.54 4.48 11.00
CA PRO A 113 -9.90 4.77 12.27
C PRO A 113 -10.32 6.16 12.75
N SER A 114 -10.86 6.25 13.96
CA SER A 114 -10.51 7.38 14.82
C SER A 114 -9.01 7.25 15.13
N ASN A 115 -8.22 8.12 14.48
CA ASN A 115 -6.78 8.38 14.58
C ASN A 115 -5.82 7.60 13.65
N PRO A 116 -4.97 8.31 12.89
CA PRO A 116 -3.87 7.72 12.14
C PRO A 116 -2.82 7.18 13.12
N VAL A 117 -2.27 6.00 12.81
CA VAL A 117 -1.06 5.49 13.45
C VAL A 117 0.08 6.45 13.08
N SER A 118 0.33 7.40 13.97
CA SER A 118 1.53 8.21 13.97
C SER A 118 2.72 7.27 14.12
N LEU A 119 3.56 7.20 13.09
CA LEU A 119 4.93 6.71 13.24
C LEU A 119 5.60 7.62 14.27
N THR A 120 5.62 7.19 15.53
CA THR A 120 6.32 7.89 16.60
C THR A 120 7.78 7.97 16.22
N LYS A 121 8.20 9.16 15.83
CA LYS A 121 9.58 9.59 15.68
C LYS A 121 10.35 9.12 16.91
N LYS A 122 11.35 8.24 16.73
CA LYS A 122 12.27 7.87 17.82
C LYS A 122 12.85 9.16 18.43
N PRO A 123 12.69 9.41 19.74
CA PRO A 123 13.30 10.59 20.36
C PRO A 123 14.82 10.42 20.44
N GLY A 124 15.52 11.52 20.16
CA GLY A 124 16.96 11.61 20.06
C GLY A 124 17.70 11.05 21.28
N PHE A 125 18.61 10.13 21.00
CA PHE A 125 19.52 9.51 21.96
C PHE A 125 20.86 10.26 21.94
N PHE A 126 20.89 11.56 22.24
CA PHE A 126 22.15 12.26 22.51
C PHE A 126 21.93 13.54 23.33
N ALA A 127 21.58 13.37 24.60
CA ALA A 127 21.66 14.43 25.59
C ALA A 127 22.13 13.85 26.93
N ARG A 128 23.44 13.60 27.05
CA ARG A 128 24.14 13.58 28.35
C ARG A 128 25.66 13.50 28.13
N LEU A 129 26.38 14.61 28.29
CA LEU A 129 27.57 14.75 29.15
C LEU A 129 28.32 16.05 28.82
N LEU A 130 28.20 17.02 29.74
CA LEU A 130 29.08 18.13 30.12
C LEU A 130 28.12 19.25 30.59
N GLY A 131 27.86 19.46 31.88
CA GLY A 131 28.78 19.43 33.00
C GLY A 131 28.94 20.88 33.48
N LYS A 132 28.08 21.28 34.43
CA LYS A 132 28.21 22.51 35.22
C LYS A 132 29.64 22.67 35.73
N ARG A 133 30.31 23.76 35.36
CA ARG A 133 30.78 24.86 36.23
C ARG A 133 31.61 25.84 35.40
#